data_AF-A0A831TZY4-F1
#
_entry.id   AF-A0A831TZY4-F1
#
_cell.length_a   1.000
_cell.length_b   1.000
_cell.length_c   1.000
_cell.angle_alpha   90.00
_cell.angle_beta   90.00
_cell.angle_gamma   90.00
#
_symmetry.space_group_name_H-M   'P 1'
#
loop_
_entity.id
_entity.type
_entity.pdbx_description
1 polymer ?
#
loop_
_entity_poly.entity_id
_entity_poly.type
_entity_poly.pdbx_seq_one_letter_code
_entity_poly.pdbx_strand_id
1 'polypeptide(L)'
;MAPLAGMKLFVIVAVNALWPRTKTGGAPAGNVAHHSSSAPPGFTPVAPAAIPLILADPGQAVNERGELALFFPGCPSLAGPFLLFRLKRLGFSRCRVHALPNGLTLSARR
;
A
#
# COMPACT_ATOMS: atom_id res chain seq x y z
N MET A 1 -15.78 17.34 3.67
CA MET A 1 -16.16 16.36 4.71
C MET A 1 -15.48 15.03 4.40
N ALA A 2 -14.44 14.63 5.17
CA ALA A 2 -14.08 13.25 5.54
C ALA A 2 -12.74 13.14 6.35
N PRO A 3 -12.43 14.03 7.33
CA PRO A 3 -11.18 13.92 8.10
C PRO A 3 -11.05 12.59 8.87
N LEU A 4 -12.19 12.02 9.27
CA LEU A 4 -12.26 10.74 9.98
C LEU A 4 -11.86 9.54 9.11
N ALA A 5 -12.17 9.56 7.81
CA ALA A 5 -11.84 8.46 6.90
C ALA A 5 -10.33 8.37 6.63
N GLY A 6 -9.68 9.52 6.42
CA GLY A 6 -8.23 9.60 6.23
C GLY A 6 -7.45 9.16 7.47
N MET A 7 -7.90 9.57 8.66
CA MET A 7 -7.27 9.16 9.92
C MET A 7 -7.38 7.65 10.16
N LYS A 8 -8.55 7.05 9.89
CA LYS A 8 -8.72 5.59 9.99
C LYS A 8 -7.76 4.86 9.05
N LEU A 9 -7.64 5.35 7.82
CA LEU A 9 -6.74 4.75 6.82
C LEU A 9 -5.26 4.89 7.21
N PHE A 10 -4.87 6.04 7.75
CA PHE A 10 -3.54 6.24 8.33
C PHE A 10 -3.21 5.20 9.39
N VAL A 11 -4.11 5.01 10.37
CA VAL A 11 -3.91 4.04 11.46
C VAL A 11 -3.77 2.63 10.90
N ILE A 12 -4.61 2.24 9.95
CA ILE A 12 -4.52 0.92 9.29
C ILE A 12 -3.15 0.74 8.64
N VAL A 13 -2.66 1.73 7.88
CA VAL A 13 -1.35 1.65 7.22
C VAL A 13 -0.22 1.61 8.24
N ALA A 14 -0.19 2.54 9.20
CA ALA A 14 0.89 2.64 10.18
C ALA A 14 1.01 1.37 11.03
N VAL A 15 -0.11 0.85 11.55
CA VAL A 15 -0.12 -0.37 12.36
C VAL A 15 0.35 -1.58 11.55
N ASN A 16 -0.16 -1.78 10.34
CA ASN A 16 0.23 -2.96 9.54
C ASN A 16 1.63 -2.84 8.92
N ALA A 17 2.15 -1.63 8.76
CA ALA A 17 3.54 -1.41 8.35
C ALA A 17 4.54 -1.72 9.49
N LEU A 18 4.19 -1.39 10.74
CA LEU A 18 5.05 -1.64 11.90
C LEU A 18 4.91 -3.08 12.44
N TRP A 19 3.67 -3.55 12.57
CA TRP A 19 3.31 -4.89 13.03
C TRP A 19 2.42 -5.59 12.00
N PRO A 20 3.03 -6.11 10.91
CA PRO A 20 2.29 -6.88 9.92
C PRO A 20 1.67 -8.11 10.59
N ARG A 21 0.34 -8.19 10.60
CA ARG A 21 -0.34 -9.42 11.02
C ARG A 21 -0.23 -10.43 9.89
N THR A 22 0.73 -11.34 9.99
CA THR A 22 0.79 -12.53 9.14
C THR A 22 -0.37 -13.45 9.51
N LYS A 23 -1.49 -13.38 8.77
CA LYS A 23 -2.50 -14.43 8.84
C LYS A 23 -1.95 -15.63 8.06
N THR A 24 -1.43 -16.62 8.77
CA THR A 24 -1.05 -17.92 8.23
C THR A 24 -2.27 -18.56 7.55
N GLY A 25 -2.18 -18.80 6.24
CA GLY A 25 -3.11 -19.63 5.48
C GLY A 25 -4.42 -18.94 5.06
N GLY A 26 -4.52 -18.62 3.77
CA GLY A 26 -5.82 -18.32 3.14
C GLY A 26 -5.70 -17.58 1.82
N ALA A 27 -5.60 -18.35 0.73
CA ALA A 27 -5.91 -18.07 -0.68
C ALA A 27 -5.38 -16.78 -1.35
N PRO A 28 -5.00 -16.83 -2.64
CA PRO A 28 -4.52 -15.66 -3.35
C PRO A 28 -5.61 -14.59 -3.40
N ALA A 29 -5.23 -13.34 -3.14
CA ALA A 29 -6.10 -12.18 -3.30
C ALA A 29 -6.40 -11.95 -4.78
N GLY A 30 -7.27 -12.80 -5.33
CA GLY A 30 -7.93 -12.55 -6.60
C GLY A 30 -8.81 -11.31 -6.46
N ASN A 31 -8.61 -10.38 -7.39
CA ASN A 31 -9.42 -9.19 -7.64
C ASN A 31 -9.29 -8.05 -6.61
N VAL A 32 -8.11 -7.43 -6.62
CA VAL A 32 -7.90 -6.06 -6.12
C VAL A 32 -8.45 -5.07 -7.16
N ALA A 33 -9.78 -5.00 -7.32
CA ALA A 33 -10.42 -3.92 -8.05
C ALA A 33 -11.91 -3.86 -7.72
N HIS A 34 -12.30 -2.97 -6.81
CA HIS A 34 -13.66 -2.41 -6.84
C HIS A 34 -13.62 -0.89 -6.67
N HIS A 35 -13.93 -0.25 -7.80
CA HIS A 35 -14.54 1.05 -8.06
C HIS A 35 -14.23 2.27 -7.17
N SER A 36 -13.82 3.33 -7.88
CA SER A 36 -13.92 4.76 -7.53
C SER A 36 -12.66 5.43 -6.96
N SER A 37 -11.57 5.43 -7.72
CA SER A 37 -10.66 6.58 -7.86
C SER A 37 -9.74 6.30 -9.03
N SER A 38 -9.55 7.28 -9.91
CA SER A 38 -8.57 7.20 -11.00
C SER A 38 -7.18 6.96 -10.38
N ALA A 39 -6.77 5.70 -10.30
CA ALA A 39 -5.41 5.38 -9.94
C ALA A 39 -4.50 6.06 -10.98
N PRO A 40 -3.39 6.67 -10.56
CA PRO A 40 -2.41 7.19 -11.51
C PRO A 40 -1.99 6.09 -12.49
N PRO A 41 -1.74 6.42 -13.77
CA PRO A 41 -1.29 5.42 -14.75
C PRO A 41 -0.07 4.64 -14.24
N GLY A 42 -0.13 3.32 -14.34
CA GLY A 42 0.94 2.43 -13.89
C GLY A 42 0.95 2.09 -12.40
N PHE A 43 -0.06 2.49 -11.63
CA PHE A 43 -0.21 2.12 -10.22
C PHE A 43 -1.46 1.28 -9.95
N THR A 44 -1.30 0.21 -9.18
CA THR A 44 -2.42 -0.64 -8.76
C THR A 44 -3.08 -0.05 -7.50
N PRO A 45 -4.38 0.30 -7.53
CA PRO A 45 -5.07 0.81 -6.36
C PRO A 45 -5.21 -0.28 -5.28
N VAL A 46 -4.92 0.06 -4.03
CA VAL A 46 -5.04 -0.83 -2.88
C VAL A 46 -6.30 -0.49 -2.11
N ALA A 47 -7.25 -1.42 -2.08
CA ALA A 47 -8.44 -1.28 -1.26
C ALA A 47 -8.06 -1.26 0.24
N PRO A 48 -8.75 -0.48 1.10
CA PRO A 48 -8.47 -0.44 2.54
C PRO A 48 -8.44 -1.82 3.22
N ALA A 49 -9.30 -2.74 2.76
CA ALA A 49 -9.37 -4.12 3.27
C ALA A 49 -8.15 -4.98 2.85
N ALA A 50 -7.48 -4.63 1.75
CA ALA A 50 -6.32 -5.35 1.24
C ALA A 50 -4.99 -4.87 1.88
N ILE A 51 -4.99 -3.71 2.55
CA ILE A 51 -3.77 -3.12 3.15
C ILE A 51 -3.04 -4.08 4.10
N PRO A 52 -3.71 -4.78 5.04
CA PRO A 52 -3.02 -5.72 5.93
C PRO A 52 -2.29 -6.82 5.16
N LEU A 53 -2.91 -7.36 4.12
CA LEU A 53 -2.37 -8.45 3.31
C LEU A 53 -1.20 -7.96 2.45
N ILE A 54 -1.36 -6.81 1.78
CA ILE A 54 -0.30 -6.19 0.97
C ILE A 54 0.91 -5.81 1.83
N LEU A 55 0.70 -5.30 3.04
CA LEU A 55 1.82 -4.91 3.92
C LEU A 55 2.45 -6.12 4.62
N ALA A 56 1.72 -7.23 4.78
CA ALA A 56 2.28 -8.49 5.26
C ALA A 56 3.30 -9.07 4.26
N ASP A 57 2.93 -9.16 2.98
CA ASP A 57 3.82 -9.60 1.90
C ASP A 57 3.68 -8.75 0.63
N PRO A 58 4.39 -7.59 0.56
CA PRO A 58 4.42 -6.75 -0.63
C PRO A 58 5.02 -7.44 -1.86
N GLY A 59 5.72 -8.58 -1.66
CA GLY A 59 6.28 -9.37 -2.75
C GLY A 59 5.24 -9.88 -3.74
N GLN A 60 4.02 -10.16 -3.26
CA GLN A 60 2.91 -10.62 -4.10
C GLN A 60 2.45 -9.58 -5.12
N ALA A 61 2.75 -8.30 -4.87
CA ALA A 61 2.38 -7.19 -5.75
C ALA A 61 3.52 -6.75 -6.67
N VAL A 62 4.65 -7.47 -6.65
CA VAL A 62 5.77 -7.23 -7.55
C VAL A 62 5.48 -7.85 -8.92
N ASN A 63 5.69 -7.09 -9.98
CA ASN A 63 5.51 -7.57 -11.35
C ASN A 63 6.69 -8.44 -11.81
N GLU A 64 6.60 -8.99 -13.03
CA GLU A 64 7.64 -9.83 -13.65
C GLU A 64 9.00 -9.11 -13.81
N ARG A 65 9.03 -7.77 -13.75
CA ARG A 65 10.24 -6.95 -13.84
C ARG A 65 10.88 -6.67 -12.48
N GLY A 66 10.32 -7.19 -11.39
CA GLY A 66 10.78 -6.92 -10.04
C GLY A 66 10.31 -5.56 -9.51
N GLU A 67 9.33 -4.91 -10.14
CA GLU A 67 8.84 -3.59 -9.77
C GLU A 67 7.52 -3.66 -9.00
N LEU A 68 7.40 -2.84 -7.97
CA LEU A 68 6.20 -2.62 -7.16
C LEU A 68 5.67 -1.23 -7.47
N ALA A 69 4.37 -1.11 -7.77
CA ALA A 69 3.68 0.17 -7.97
C ALA A 69 2.26 0.13 -7.40
N LEU A 70 2.07 0.71 -6.22
CA LEU A 70 0.82 0.69 -5.46
C LEU A 70 0.28 2.10 -5.24
N PHE A 71 -1.04 2.25 -5.24
CA PHE A 71 -1.73 3.50 -4.91
C PHE A 71 -2.66 3.29 -3.71
N PHE A 72 -2.52 4.11 -2.68
CA PHE A 72 -3.32 4.10 -1.46
C PHE A 72 -4.31 5.29 -1.50
N PRO A 73 -5.52 5.11 -2.05
CA PRO A 73 -6.50 6.19 -2.20
C PRO A 73 -6.96 6.73 -0.85
N GLY A 74 -7.04 8.05 -0.72
CA GLY A 74 -7.44 8.74 0.51
C GLY A 74 -6.44 8.62 1.67
N CYS A 75 -5.27 8.02 1.45
CA CYS A 75 -4.26 7.85 2.48
C CYS A 75 -3.49 9.16 2.69
N PRO A 76 -3.42 9.69 3.92
CA PRO A 76 -2.72 10.93 4.18
C PRO A 76 -1.20 10.73 4.08
N SER A 77 -0.50 11.80 3.67
CA SER A 77 0.96 11.82 3.48
C SER A 77 1.77 11.35 4.69
N LEU A 78 1.24 11.52 5.90
CA LEU A 78 1.85 11.05 7.15
C LEU A 78 2.08 9.52 7.17
N ALA A 79 1.34 8.75 6.37
CA ALA A 79 1.54 7.31 6.24
C ALA A 79 2.81 6.93 5.42
N GLY A 80 3.35 7.86 4.63
CA GLY A 80 4.47 7.63 3.72
C GLY A 80 5.72 7.05 4.38
N PRO A 81 6.23 7.62 5.49
CA PRO A 81 7.38 7.08 6.22
C PRO A 81 7.19 5.62 6.67
N PHE A 82 5.98 5.23 7.08
CA PHE A 82 5.68 3.87 7.51
C PHE A 82 5.72 2.87 6.34
N LEU A 83 5.17 3.25 5.19
CA LEU A 83 5.26 2.46 3.96
C LEU A 83 6.72 2.26 3.53
N LEU A 84 7.51 3.34 3.51
CA LEU A 84 8.94 3.28 3.16
C LEU A 84 9.73 2.42 4.15
N PHE A 85 9.46 2.56 5.45
CA PHE A 85 10.08 1.75 6.49
C PHE A 85 9.79 0.26 6.28
N ARG A 86 8.54 -0.10 5.99
CA ARG A 86 8.14 -1.49 5.76
C ARG A 86 8.87 -2.09 4.55
N LEU A 87 8.88 -1.38 3.41
CA LEU A 87 9.57 -1.86 2.21
C LEU A 87 11.08 -2.02 2.44
N LYS A 88 11.73 -1.05 3.11
CA LYS A 88 13.16 -1.15 3.44
C LYS A 88 13.48 -2.35 4.32
N ARG A 89 12.64 -2.65 5.33
CA ARG A 89 12.81 -3.84 6.18
C ARG A 89 12.70 -5.17 5.44
N LEU A 90 12.00 -5.18 4.31
CA LEU A 90 11.81 -6.37 3.47
C LEU A 90 12.84 -6.47 2.34
N GLY A 91 13.84 -5.59 2.31
CA GLY A 91 14.92 -5.62 1.33
C GLY A 91 14.60 -4.95 0.00
N PHE A 92 13.49 -4.21 -0.11
CA PHE A 92 13.19 -3.46 -1.33
C PHE A 92 14.16 -2.28 -1.50
N SER A 93 14.59 -2.06 -2.73
CA SER A 93 15.41 -0.95 -3.17
C SER A 93 14.58 0.11 -3.92
N ARG A 94 15.15 1.29 -4.17
CA ARG A 94 14.52 2.38 -4.94
C ARG A 94 13.11 2.76 -4.46
N CYS A 95 12.86 2.62 -3.16
CA CYS A 95 11.57 2.93 -2.55
C CYS A 95 11.25 4.43 -2.68
N ARG A 96 10.11 4.78 -3.28
CA ARG A 96 9.62 6.14 -3.44
C ARG A 96 8.16 6.23 -3.00
N VAL A 97 7.83 7.33 -2.33
CA VAL A 97 6.45 7.70 -2.04
C VAL A 97 6.20 9.10 -2.58
N HIS A 98 5.09 9.29 -3.27
CA HIS A 98 4.61 10.61 -3.64
C HIS A 98 3.22 10.85 -3.08
N ALA A 99 3.04 11.99 -2.42
CA ALA A 99 1.73 12.45 -1.99
C ALA A 99 1.00 13.08 -3.17
N LEU A 100 -0.23 12.62 -3.41
CA LEU A 100 -1.16 13.18 -4.38
C LEU A 100 -2.37 13.77 -3.65
N PRO A 101 -3.13 14.69 -4.27
CA PRO A 101 -4.34 15.23 -3.67
C PRO A 101 -5.36 14.18 -3.22
N ASN A 102 -5.34 13.01 -3.85
CA ASN A 102 -6.28 11.90 -3.62
C ASN A 102 -5.64 10.68 -2.94
N GLY A 103 -4.41 10.74 -2.42
CA GLY A 103 -3.79 9.62 -1.71
C GLY A 103 -2.26 9.57 -1.79
N LEU A 104 -1.70 8.37 -1.68
CA LEU A 104 -0.25 8.13 -1.78
C LEU A 104 0.06 7.12 -2.88
N THR A 105 1.04 7.42 -3.72
CA THR A 105 1.68 6.40 -4.55
C THR A 105 2.92 5.87 -3.84
N LEU A 106 3.15 4.57 -3.99
CA LEU A 106 4.28 3.84 -3.46
C LEU A 106 4.90 3.03 -4.59
N SER A 107 6.18 3.23 -4.85
CA SER A 107 6.92 2.39 -5.79
C SER A 107 8.23 1.89 -5.20
N ALA A 108 8.68 0.72 -5.65
CA ALA A 108 9.94 0.13 -5.24
C ALA A 108 10.40 -0.95 -6.22
N ARG A 109 11.60 -1.48 -6.02
CA ARG A 109 12.15 -2.61 -6.77
C ARG A 109 12.65 -3.68 -5.81
N ARG A 110 12.38 -4.95 -6.11
CA ARG A 110 12.89 -6.11 -5.37
C ARG A 110 14.05 -6.77 -6.12
#